data_AF-A0A182MLZ2-F1
#
_entry.id   AF-A0A182MLZ2-F1
#
_cell.length_a   1.000
_cell.length_b   1.000
_cell.length_c   1.000
_cell.angle_alpha   90.00
_cell.angle_beta   90.00
_cell.angle_gamma   90.00
#
_symmetry.space_group_name_H-M   'P 1'
#
loop_
_entity.id
_entity.type
_entity.pdbx_description
1 polymer ?
#
loop_
_entity_poly.entity_id
_entity_poly.type
_entity_poly.pdbx_seq_one_letter_code
_entity_poly.pdbx_strand_id
1 'polypeptide(L)'
;MMRFTLNDIWRRFDIGCRCRLAALNITVSRSLANVEEWRTEKELNVSYEMEVHYLHHNGSVANELIQIVHQFVDIALPVLEECRISVLKVCRMPDCVCALWNPPRAEISQLKALEVGSERKSYVLIWQMEKQDCIDHYEVLLEGTSVRTKIPFVTLEGVTLFSQHRVLIKVIHQNGDAMQRYFDIFVYPASKADPEDQSQCSFKFFIQKREERFSDNPATFNISDEAVCMKSTPLPSTTPSYDAALGTTLS
;
A
#
# COMPACT_ATOMS: atom_id res chain seq x y z
N MET A 1 -14.74 7.50 -1.47
CA MET A 1 -15.83 6.58 -1.06
C MET A 1 -15.77 5.40 -2.02
N MET A 2 -15.20 4.27 -1.59
CA MET A 2 -15.08 3.09 -2.44
C MET A 2 -16.25 2.14 -2.13
N ARG A 3 -16.98 1.74 -3.17
CA ARG A 3 -18.08 0.77 -3.12
C ARG A 3 -17.52 -0.57 -3.58
N PHE A 4 -17.78 -1.64 -2.85
CA PHE A 4 -17.41 -3.00 -3.26
C PHE A 4 -18.61 -3.93 -3.12
N THR A 5 -19.16 -4.38 -4.25
CA THR A 5 -20.03 -5.55 -4.31
C THR A 5 -19.15 -6.79 -4.45
N LEU A 6 -18.98 -7.55 -3.37
CA LEU A 6 -18.27 -8.83 -3.38
C LEU A 6 -19.24 -9.97 -3.69
N ASN A 7 -19.21 -10.45 -4.95
CA ASN A 7 -19.56 -11.82 -5.27
C ASN A 7 -18.27 -12.66 -5.23
N ASP A 8 -18.38 -13.86 -4.66
CA ASP A 8 -17.40 -14.95 -4.60
C ASP A 8 -16.26 -14.85 -3.56
N ILE A 9 -16.39 -15.64 -2.49
CA ILE A 9 -15.62 -16.89 -2.25
C ILE A 9 -15.95 -17.39 -0.83
N TRP A 10 -16.45 -18.62 -0.77
CA TRP A 10 -16.83 -19.36 0.43
C TRP A 10 -15.63 -19.71 1.32
N ARG A 11 -15.71 -19.42 2.63
CA ARG A 11 -15.01 -20.21 3.66
C ARG A 11 -15.92 -20.44 4.88
N ARG A 12 -15.89 -21.71 5.31
CA ARG A 12 -16.66 -22.32 6.41
C ARG A 12 -16.51 -21.54 7.72
N PHE A 13 -17.65 -21.30 8.38
CA PHE A 13 -17.74 -21.07 9.82
C PHE A 13 -19.01 -21.77 10.35
N ASP A 14 -18.83 -22.83 11.16
CA ASP A 14 -19.82 -23.42 12.08
C ASP A 14 -19.47 -22.89 13.50
N ILE A 15 -20.35 -22.74 14.50
CA ILE A 15 -21.28 -23.70 15.11
C ILE A 15 -22.42 -22.93 15.81
N GLY A 16 -23.69 -23.27 15.54
CA GLY A 16 -24.83 -22.92 16.42
C GLY A 16 -26.10 -22.40 15.73
N CYS A 17 -25.96 -21.50 14.75
CA CYS A 17 -27.03 -21.06 13.87
C CYS A 17 -26.48 -21.00 12.44
N ARG A 18 -27.15 -21.63 11.47
CA ARG A 18 -26.76 -21.57 10.05
C ARG A 18 -27.10 -20.18 9.48
N CYS A 19 -26.32 -19.17 9.87
CA CYS A 19 -26.46 -17.85 9.30
C CYS A 19 -26.11 -17.88 7.81
N ARG A 20 -26.93 -17.20 7.00
CA ARG A 20 -26.64 -17.01 5.58
C ARG A 20 -25.75 -15.78 5.43
N LEU A 21 -24.61 -15.95 4.77
CA LEU A 21 -23.82 -14.82 4.30
C LEU A 21 -24.56 -14.11 3.16
N ALA A 22 -24.67 -12.79 3.25
CA ALA A 22 -25.22 -11.92 2.22
C ALA A 22 -24.16 -10.90 1.78
N ALA A 23 -24.13 -10.62 0.48
CA ALA A 23 -23.34 -9.52 -0.06
C ALA A 23 -24.03 -8.20 0.30
N LEU A 24 -23.55 -7.54 1.36
CA LEU A 24 -24.03 -6.22 1.80
C LEU A 24 -22.85 -5.24 1.80
N ASN A 25 -23.15 -3.97 1.56
CA ASN A 25 -22.14 -2.91 1.50
C ASN A 25 -21.83 -2.42 2.92
N ILE A 26 -20.81 -3.03 3.52
CA ILE A 26 -20.17 -2.47 4.70
C ILE A 26 -19.17 -1.39 4.25
N THR A 27 -19.34 -0.18 4.75
CA THR A 27 -18.38 0.91 4.59
C THR A 27 -17.67 1.14 5.91
N VAL A 28 -16.34 1.17 5.86
CA VAL A 28 -15.50 1.58 6.98
C VAL A 28 -14.75 2.84 6.56
N SER A 29 -14.88 3.90 7.33
CA SER A 29 -14.15 5.14 7.09
C SER A 29 -13.56 5.66 8.40
N ARG A 30 -12.22 5.73 8.48
CA ARG A 30 -11.47 6.14 9.68
C ARG A 30 -11.76 5.24 10.88
N SER A 31 -12.87 5.46 11.55
CA SER A 31 -13.32 4.75 12.74
C SER A 31 -14.84 4.55 12.75
N LEU A 32 -15.52 4.71 11.62
CA LEU A 32 -16.97 4.51 11.51
C LEU A 32 -17.26 3.33 10.59
N ALA A 33 -18.08 2.40 11.07
CA ALA A 33 -18.62 1.29 10.28
C ALA A 33 -20.12 1.50 10.03
N ASN A 34 -20.55 1.28 8.80
CA ASN A 34 -21.95 1.40 8.39
C ASN A 34 -22.33 0.27 7.40
N VAL A 35 -23.57 -0.22 7.47
CA VAL A 35 -24.19 -1.13 6.50
C VAL A 35 -25.32 -0.34 5.85
N GLU A 36 -25.09 0.12 4.63
CA GLU A 36 -25.97 1.11 3.97
C GLU A 36 -27.40 0.58 3.81
N GLU A 37 -27.54 -0.72 3.55
CA GLU A 37 -28.80 -1.42 3.35
C GLU A 37 -29.68 -1.48 4.61
N TRP A 38 -29.08 -1.48 5.81
CA TRP A 38 -29.82 -1.65 7.08
C TRP A 38 -30.13 -0.33 7.78
N ARG A 39 -29.69 0.80 7.24
CA ARG A 39 -29.81 2.12 7.88
C ARG A 39 -31.26 2.60 8.01
N THR A 40 -32.11 2.22 7.06
CA THR A 40 -33.52 2.63 6.98
C THR A 40 -34.49 1.61 7.57
N GLU A 41 -33.99 0.46 8.02
CA GLU A 41 -34.79 -0.58 8.68
C GLU A 41 -35.23 -0.12 10.07
N LYS A 42 -36.50 -0.37 10.41
CA LYS A 42 -37.11 -0.01 11.70
C LYS A 42 -37.90 -1.18 12.31
N GLU A 43 -37.44 -2.40 12.08
CA GLU A 43 -38.12 -3.60 12.58
C GLU A 43 -37.88 -3.75 14.08
N LEU A 44 -38.96 -3.69 14.87
CA LEU A 44 -38.92 -3.66 16.34
C LEU A 44 -38.34 -4.94 17.00
N ASN A 45 -38.18 -6.02 16.24
CA ASN A 45 -37.70 -7.32 16.71
C ASN A 45 -36.40 -7.75 16.04
N VAL A 46 -35.71 -6.82 15.38
CA VAL A 46 -34.40 -7.07 14.79
C VAL A 46 -33.32 -6.53 15.72
N SER A 47 -32.32 -7.36 15.95
CA SER A 47 -31.07 -6.96 16.60
C SER A 47 -29.91 -7.20 15.65
N TYR A 48 -28.85 -6.42 15.82
CA TYR A 48 -27.65 -6.54 15.02
C TYR A 48 -26.47 -6.85 15.95
N GLU A 49 -25.63 -7.78 15.55
CA GLU A 49 -24.40 -8.12 16.24
C GLU A 49 -23.23 -7.77 15.34
N MET A 50 -22.29 -6.97 15.82
CA MET A 50 -21.06 -6.67 15.12
C MET A 50 -19.89 -7.33 15.86
N GLU A 51 -19.06 -8.03 15.12
CA GLU A 51 -17.84 -8.66 15.61
C GLU A 51 -16.67 -8.08 14.80
N VAL A 52 -15.69 -7.51 15.49
CA VAL A 52 -14.52 -6.88 14.87
C VAL A 52 -13.27 -7.61 15.32
N HIS A 53 -12.46 -8.04 14.36
CA HIS A 53 -11.18 -8.70 14.61
C HIS A 53 -10.05 -7.72 14.31
N TYR A 54 -9.18 -7.53 15.30
CA TYR A 54 -8.03 -6.64 15.22
C TYR A 54 -6.74 -7.44 15.28
N LEU A 55 -5.74 -7.00 14.52
CA LEU A 55 -4.37 -7.48 14.68
C LEU A 55 -3.56 -6.51 15.55
N HIS A 56 -2.99 -7.02 16.63
CA HIS A 56 -2.02 -6.28 17.43
C HIS A 56 -0.64 -6.28 16.77
N HIS A 57 0.23 -5.34 17.17
CA HIS A 57 1.61 -5.25 16.65
C HIS A 57 2.45 -6.53 16.85
N ASN A 58 2.09 -7.35 17.84
CA ASN A 58 2.76 -8.63 18.11
C ASN A 58 2.20 -9.78 17.24
N GLY A 59 1.29 -9.51 16.31
CA GLY A 59 0.61 -10.51 15.48
C GLY A 59 -0.49 -11.30 16.18
N SER A 60 -0.80 -11.00 17.44
CA SER A 60 -1.95 -11.61 18.13
C SER A 60 -3.26 -10.98 17.64
N VAL A 61 -4.31 -11.79 17.61
CA VAL A 61 -5.66 -11.36 17.22
C VAL A 61 -6.46 -11.04 18.48
N ALA A 62 -7.07 -9.85 18.52
CA ALA A 62 -8.08 -9.51 19.51
C ALA A 62 -9.44 -9.39 18.83
N ASN A 63 -10.46 -9.92 19.49
CA ASN A 63 -11.83 -9.87 18.99
C ASN A 63 -12.64 -8.99 19.92
N GLU A 64 -13.43 -8.10 19.35
CA GLU A 64 -14.38 -7.29 20.09
C GLU A 64 -15.78 -7.51 19.55
N LEU A 65 -16.69 -7.87 20.46
CA LEU A 65 -18.09 -8.07 20.15
C LEU A 65 -18.87 -6.83 20.58
N ILE A 66 -19.52 -6.20 19.61
CA ILE A 66 -20.36 -5.02 19.77
C ILE A 66 -21.80 -5.43 19.49
N GLN A 67 -22.62 -5.52 20.54
CA GLN A 67 -24.04 -5.84 20.41
C GLN A 67 -24.86 -4.58 20.17
N ILE A 68 -25.65 -4.54 19.09
CA ILE A 68 -26.42 -3.38 18.64
C ILE A 68 -27.91 -3.74 18.65
N VAL A 69 -28.63 -3.26 19.66
CA VAL A 69 -29.86 -3.95 20.04
C VAL A 69 -31.08 -3.55 19.18
N HIS A 70 -31.10 -2.39 18.49
CA HIS A 70 -32.36 -1.88 17.91
C HIS A 70 -32.31 -1.11 16.58
N GLN A 71 -31.14 -0.61 16.15
CA GLN A 71 -31.02 0.04 14.84
C GLN A 71 -29.55 0.03 14.43
N PHE A 72 -29.26 -0.32 13.18
CA PHE A 72 -27.92 -0.18 12.64
C PHE A 72 -27.67 1.30 12.28
N VAL A 73 -26.93 2.00 13.13
CA VAL A 73 -26.47 3.38 12.92
C VAL A 73 -24.97 3.37 12.63
N ASP A 74 -24.40 4.54 12.31
CA ASP A 74 -22.95 4.65 12.14
C ASP A 74 -22.26 4.30 13.48
N ILE A 75 -21.46 3.23 13.47
CA ILE A 75 -20.86 2.69 14.69
C ILE A 75 -19.43 3.15 14.78
N ALA A 76 -19.12 3.85 15.87
CA ALA A 76 -17.76 4.16 16.23
C ALA A 76 -17.04 2.87 16.63
N LEU A 77 -16.00 2.52 15.87
CA LEU A 77 -15.14 1.42 16.19
C LEU A 77 -14.25 1.80 17.38
N PRO A 78 -14.05 0.88 18.34
CA PRO A 78 -13.33 1.10 19.60
C PRO A 78 -11.83 1.41 19.42
N VAL A 79 -11.30 1.29 18.19
CA VAL A 79 -9.89 1.55 17.86
C VAL A 79 -9.80 2.61 16.76
N LEU A 80 -8.87 3.55 16.94
CA LEU A 80 -8.60 4.69 16.03
C LEU A 80 -7.96 4.30 14.69
N GLU A 81 -7.64 3.03 14.45
CA GLU A 81 -6.79 2.61 13.33
C GLU A 81 -7.48 1.56 12.42
N GLU A 82 -8.20 2.05 11.41
CA GLU A 82 -8.77 1.27 10.27
C GLU A 82 -7.80 0.20 9.74
N CYS A 83 -6.50 0.52 9.75
CA CYS A 83 -5.42 -0.29 9.19
C CYS A 83 -5.18 -1.63 9.91
N ARG A 84 -5.71 -1.81 11.13
CA ARG A 84 -5.51 -3.03 11.94
C ARG A 84 -6.70 -3.97 11.96
N ILE A 85 -7.84 -3.52 11.44
CA ILE A 85 -9.01 -4.38 11.31
C ILE A 85 -8.64 -5.44 10.27
N SER A 86 -8.70 -6.71 10.65
CA SER A 86 -8.47 -7.83 9.73
C SER A 86 -9.78 -8.30 9.12
N VAL A 87 -10.85 -8.31 9.92
CA VAL A 87 -12.20 -8.72 9.53
C VAL A 87 -13.21 -7.92 10.35
N LEU A 88 -14.30 -7.51 9.71
CA LEU A 88 -15.49 -7.01 10.40
C LEU A 88 -16.70 -7.80 9.92
N LYS A 89 -17.45 -8.36 10.86
CA LYS A 89 -18.65 -9.15 10.61
C LYS A 89 -19.84 -8.45 11.24
N VAL A 90 -20.95 -8.37 10.51
CA VAL A 90 -22.21 -7.84 11.05
C VAL A 90 -23.32 -8.83 10.75
N CYS A 91 -24.05 -9.25 11.77
CA CYS A 91 -25.16 -10.19 11.64
C CYS A 91 -26.47 -9.54 12.08
N ARG A 92 -27.51 -9.71 11.25
CA ARG A 92 -28.90 -9.35 11.55
C ARG A 92 -29.62 -10.57 12.12
N MET A 93 -30.22 -10.42 13.30
CA MET A 93 -30.95 -11.46 14.04
C MET A 93 -32.43 -11.07 14.16
N PRO A 94 -33.39 -12.02 14.09
CA PRO A 94 -33.21 -13.48 14.14
C PRO A 94 -32.97 -14.16 12.79
N ASP A 95 -33.13 -13.47 11.67
CA ASP A 95 -33.00 -14.04 10.31
C ASP A 95 -31.60 -14.58 10.00
N CYS A 96 -30.63 -14.31 10.87
CA CYS A 96 -29.26 -14.80 10.82
C CYS A 96 -28.60 -14.47 9.47
N VAL A 97 -28.71 -13.21 9.04
CA VAL A 97 -28.09 -12.73 7.79
C VAL A 97 -26.82 -11.98 8.16
N CYS A 98 -25.66 -12.46 7.72
CA CYS A 98 -24.38 -11.84 8.05
C CYS A 98 -23.72 -11.23 6.82
N ALA A 99 -23.11 -10.07 7.01
CA ALA A 99 -22.19 -9.44 6.07
C ALA A 99 -20.76 -9.55 6.62
N LEU A 100 -19.81 -9.69 5.70
CA LEU A 100 -18.40 -9.73 6.00
C LEU A 100 -17.71 -8.60 5.24
N TRP A 101 -16.96 -7.79 5.97
CA TRP A 101 -16.07 -6.79 5.43
C TRP A 101 -14.64 -7.24 5.63
N ASN A 102 -13.87 -7.16 4.55
CA ASN A 102 -12.43 -7.31 4.58
C ASN A 102 -11.79 -5.97 4.17
N PRO A 103 -10.63 -5.63 4.74
CA PRO A 103 -9.87 -4.45 4.34
C PRO A 103 -9.59 -4.43 2.84
N PRO A 104 -9.68 -3.27 2.19
CA PRO A 104 -9.32 -3.16 0.79
C PRO A 104 -7.83 -3.48 0.61
N ARG A 105 -7.52 -4.30 -0.39
CA ARG A 105 -6.13 -4.59 -0.76
C ARG A 105 -5.55 -3.35 -1.40
N ALA A 106 -4.52 -2.76 -0.80
CA ALA A 106 -3.81 -1.66 -1.41
C ALA A 106 -3.10 -2.14 -2.68
N GLU A 107 -3.07 -1.29 -3.71
CA GLU A 107 -2.34 -1.56 -4.94
C GLU A 107 -1.11 -0.64 -5.08
N ILE A 108 -0.06 -1.16 -5.71
CA ILE A 108 1.06 -0.36 -6.19
C ILE A 108 0.57 0.41 -7.42
N SER A 109 0.41 1.73 -7.28
CA SER A 109 -0.17 2.59 -8.31
C SER A 109 0.87 3.17 -9.26
N GLN A 110 2.07 3.49 -8.76
CA GLN A 110 3.18 4.02 -9.54
C GLN A 110 4.47 3.33 -9.11
N LEU A 111 5.26 2.85 -10.08
CA LEU A 111 6.60 2.30 -9.87
C LEU A 111 7.55 2.97 -10.87
N LYS A 112 8.64 3.56 -10.39
CA LYS A 112 9.58 4.34 -11.21
C LYS A 112 11.01 4.04 -10.80
N ALA A 113 11.92 4.07 -11.76
CA ALA A 113 13.36 4.06 -11.50
C ALA A 113 13.92 5.46 -11.72
N LEU A 114 14.69 5.95 -10.74
CA LEU A 114 15.32 7.27 -10.78
C LEU A 114 16.84 7.10 -10.77
N GLU A 115 17.52 7.94 -11.54
CA GLU A 115 18.95 8.16 -11.41
C GLU A 115 19.19 9.24 -10.35
N VAL A 116 20.10 8.98 -9.42
CA VAL A 116 20.49 9.91 -8.35
C VAL A 116 22.01 10.06 -8.31
N GLY A 117 22.46 11.27 -7.97
CA GLY A 117 23.89 11.63 -7.93
C GLY A 117 24.45 12.15 -9.25
N SER A 118 25.28 13.18 -9.17
CA SER A 118 25.89 13.85 -10.34
C SER A 118 27.21 13.20 -10.78
N GLU A 119 28.11 12.94 -9.82
CA GLU A 119 29.45 12.38 -10.09
C GLU A 119 29.46 10.85 -10.05
N ARG A 120 28.78 10.27 -9.07
CA ARG A 120 28.59 8.82 -8.92
C ARG A 120 27.12 8.53 -9.03
N LYS A 121 26.71 8.18 -10.25
CA LYS A 121 25.32 7.82 -10.56
C LYS A 121 24.97 6.53 -9.83
N SER A 122 23.90 6.56 -9.07
CA SER A 122 23.23 5.37 -8.54
C SER A 122 21.76 5.41 -8.94
N TYR A 123 21.09 4.27 -8.84
CA TYR A 123 19.72 4.14 -9.29
C TYR A 123 18.86 3.69 -8.13
N VAL A 124 17.65 4.24 -8.03
CA VAL A 124 16.68 3.88 -6.99
C VAL A 124 15.35 3.51 -7.63
N LEU A 125 14.75 2.43 -7.17
CA LEU A 125 13.39 2.04 -7.50
C LEU A 125 12.47 2.61 -6.44
N ILE A 126 11.50 3.45 -6.84
CA ILE A 126 10.51 4.06 -5.97
C ILE A 126 9.11 3.58 -6.34
N TRP A 127 8.22 3.46 -5.36
CA TRP A 127 6.81 3.16 -5.62
C TRP A 127 5.85 3.99 -4.77
N GLN A 128 4.59 4.01 -5.19
CA GLN A 128 3.49 4.63 -4.46
C GLN A 128 2.41 3.61 -4.17
N MET A 129 1.78 3.77 -3.00
CA MET A 129 0.71 2.91 -2.50
C MET A 129 -0.48 3.77 -2.12
N GLU A 130 -1.68 3.28 -2.40
CA GLU A 130 -2.87 3.81 -1.76
C GLU A 130 -2.84 3.49 -0.25
N LYS A 131 -3.17 4.46 0.61
CA LYS A 131 -3.17 4.32 2.07
C LYS A 131 -1.85 3.81 2.67
N GLN A 132 -0.75 4.49 2.36
CA GLN A 132 0.59 4.15 2.87
C GLN A 132 0.65 4.04 4.41
N ASP A 133 -0.18 4.77 5.14
CA ASP A 133 -0.26 4.72 6.60
C ASP A 133 -0.69 3.35 7.15
N CYS A 134 -1.32 2.50 6.33
CA CYS A 134 -1.73 1.15 6.70
C CYS A 134 -0.67 0.08 6.46
N ILE A 135 0.50 0.47 5.94
CA ILE A 135 1.59 -0.45 5.62
C ILE A 135 2.48 -0.59 6.85
N ASP A 136 2.77 -1.84 7.22
CA ASP A 136 3.73 -2.12 8.29
C ASP A 136 5.17 -2.05 7.73
N HIS A 137 5.43 -2.79 6.65
CA HIS A 137 6.69 -2.75 5.93
C HIS A 137 6.59 -3.38 4.52
N TYR A 138 7.67 -3.25 3.76
CA TYR A 138 7.89 -3.89 2.47
C TYR A 138 9.01 -4.92 2.58
N GLU A 139 8.87 -6.02 1.86
CA GLU A 139 9.93 -6.97 1.57
C GLU A 139 10.18 -6.94 0.06
N VAL A 140 11.37 -6.50 -0.34
CA VAL A 140 11.76 -6.38 -1.75
C VAL A 140 12.83 -7.39 -2.06
N LEU A 141 12.56 -8.29 -3.01
CA LEU A 141 13.53 -9.25 -3.51
C LEU A 141 14.05 -8.76 -4.88
N LEU A 142 15.32 -8.42 -4.92
CA LEU A 142 16.06 -7.96 -6.10
C LEU A 142 17.23 -8.91 -6.34
N GLU A 143 17.23 -9.62 -7.46
CA GLU A 143 18.34 -10.49 -7.89
C GLU A 143 18.83 -11.49 -6.82
N GLY A 144 17.92 -11.98 -5.98
CA GLY A 144 18.24 -12.92 -4.90
C GLY A 144 18.58 -12.27 -3.55
N THR A 145 18.74 -10.94 -3.51
CA THR A 145 18.90 -10.18 -2.27
C THR A 145 17.54 -9.70 -1.76
N SER A 146 17.24 -9.98 -0.50
CA SER A 146 16.01 -9.50 0.16
C SER A 146 16.30 -8.29 1.02
N VAL A 147 15.53 -7.21 0.80
CA VAL A 147 15.61 -5.96 1.54
C VAL A 147 14.28 -5.71 2.24
N ARG A 148 14.33 -5.59 3.56
CA ARG A 148 13.18 -5.18 4.36
C ARG A 148 13.25 -3.67 4.60
N THR A 149 12.19 -2.94 4.27
CA THR A 149 12.16 -1.47 4.36
C THR A 149 10.78 -0.95 4.78
N LYS A 150 10.74 0.20 5.46
CA LYS A 150 9.48 0.93 5.78
C LYS A 150 9.18 2.07 4.81
N ILE A 151 10.13 2.40 3.96
CA ILE A 151 10.05 3.48 2.97
C ILE A 151 9.91 2.85 1.58
N PRO A 152 9.08 3.42 0.70
CA PRO A 152 8.72 2.81 -0.57
C PRO A 152 9.79 3.06 -1.64
N PHE A 153 11.05 2.80 -1.30
CA PHE A 153 12.15 2.78 -2.24
C PHE A 153 13.24 1.78 -1.84
N VAL A 154 14.00 1.34 -2.85
CA VAL A 154 15.25 0.60 -2.68
C VAL A 154 16.28 1.06 -3.70
N THR A 155 17.56 0.92 -3.36
CA THR A 155 18.65 1.11 -4.31
C THR A 155 18.73 -0.08 -5.28
N LEU A 156 18.91 0.21 -6.55
CA LEU A 156 19.20 -0.78 -7.59
C LEU A 156 20.74 -0.88 -7.71
N GLU A 157 21.28 -1.99 -7.26
CA GLU A 157 22.70 -2.31 -7.39
C GLU A 157 22.97 -3.09 -8.67
N GLY A 158 24.19 -3.02 -9.22
CA GLY A 158 24.59 -3.84 -10.37
C GLY A 158 23.88 -3.54 -11.69
N VAL A 159 23.22 -2.38 -11.82
CA VAL A 159 22.49 -1.99 -13.03
C VAL A 159 23.45 -1.88 -14.22
N THR A 160 23.16 -2.62 -15.30
CA THR A 160 23.96 -2.64 -16.53
C THR A 160 23.08 -2.31 -17.74
N LEU A 161 23.70 -1.92 -18.86
CA LEU A 161 22.95 -1.65 -20.09
C LEU A 161 22.46 -2.94 -20.73
N PHE A 162 21.27 -2.90 -21.32
CA PHE A 162 20.62 -4.01 -22.03
C PHE A 162 20.38 -5.25 -21.15
N SER A 163 20.29 -5.05 -19.83
CA SER A 163 19.93 -6.09 -18.87
C SER A 163 18.44 -6.06 -18.55
N GLN A 164 17.96 -7.22 -18.08
CA GLN A 164 16.66 -7.38 -17.44
C GLN A 164 16.86 -7.71 -15.97
N HIS A 165 16.25 -6.93 -15.09
CA HIS A 165 16.24 -7.17 -13.65
C HIS A 165 14.83 -7.55 -13.21
N ARG A 166 14.71 -8.60 -12.39
CA ARG A 166 13.43 -9.02 -11.82
C ARG A 166 13.31 -8.57 -10.37
N VAL A 167 12.20 -7.92 -10.06
CA VAL A 167 11.88 -7.42 -8.72
C VAL A 167 10.57 -8.02 -8.25
N LEU A 168 10.57 -8.54 -7.03
CA LEU A 168 9.35 -8.89 -6.30
C LEU A 168 9.19 -7.91 -5.14
N ILE A 169 8.07 -7.19 -5.13
CA ILE A 169 7.69 -6.31 -4.03
C ILE A 169 6.54 -6.99 -3.29
N LYS A 170 6.76 -7.30 -2.02
CA LYS A 170 5.75 -7.80 -1.10
C LYS A 170 5.43 -6.72 -0.08
N VAL A 171 4.17 -6.31 -0.03
CA VAL A 171 3.63 -5.29 0.86
C VAL A 171 2.96 -5.99 2.02
N ILE A 172 3.40 -5.72 3.25
CA ILE A 172 2.82 -6.25 4.48
C ILE A 172 2.02 -5.14 5.16
N HIS A 173 0.73 -5.37 5.36
CA HIS A 173 -0.18 -4.43 6.00
C HIS A 173 -0.21 -4.64 7.53
N GLN A 174 -0.63 -3.62 8.27
CA GLN A 174 -0.73 -3.68 9.73
C GLN A 174 -1.77 -4.69 10.24
N ASN A 175 -2.76 -5.03 9.42
CA ASN A 175 -3.75 -6.08 9.68
C ASN A 175 -3.22 -7.50 9.38
N GLY A 176 -1.96 -7.63 8.96
CA GLY A 176 -1.32 -8.90 8.61
C GLY A 176 -1.58 -9.40 7.19
N ASP A 177 -2.41 -8.71 6.40
CA ASP A 177 -2.59 -9.05 4.99
C ASP A 177 -1.33 -8.73 4.20
N ALA A 178 -1.08 -9.54 3.18
CA ALA A 178 0.10 -9.44 2.34
C ALA A 178 -0.29 -9.46 0.86
N MET A 179 0.30 -8.52 0.11
CA MET A 179 0.14 -8.42 -1.33
C MET A 179 1.51 -8.55 -1.97
N GLN A 180 1.62 -9.35 -3.02
CA GLN A 180 2.87 -9.53 -3.77
C GLN A 180 2.70 -9.13 -5.23
N ARG A 181 3.71 -8.48 -5.80
CA ARG A 181 3.75 -8.11 -7.22
C ARG A 181 5.15 -8.29 -7.79
N TYR A 182 5.18 -8.86 -9.00
CA TYR A 182 6.39 -9.04 -9.77
C TYR A 182 6.50 -7.95 -10.84
N PHE A 183 7.72 -7.44 -10.98
CA PHE A 183 8.07 -6.46 -11.98
C PHE A 183 9.32 -6.91 -12.73
N ASP A 184 9.31 -6.74 -14.04
CA ASP A 184 10.50 -6.85 -14.87
C ASP A 184 10.94 -5.42 -15.26
N ILE A 185 12.23 -5.12 -15.05
CA ILE A 185 12.85 -3.83 -15.34
C ILE A 185 13.87 -4.03 -16.46
N PHE A 186 13.70 -3.32 -17.56
CA PHE A 186 14.61 -3.35 -18.70
C PHE A 186 15.39 -2.03 -18.79
N VAL A 187 16.70 -2.13 -19.02
CA VAL A 187 17.61 -0.97 -18.99
C VAL A 187 18.16 -0.71 -20.38
N TYR A 188 17.99 0.52 -20.87
CA TYR A 188 18.47 0.96 -22.18
C TYR A 188 19.26 2.25 -22.05
N PRO A 189 20.13 2.58 -23.03
CA PRO A 189 20.76 3.89 -23.06
C PRO A 189 19.70 4.98 -23.22
N ALA A 190 19.83 6.08 -22.49
CA ALA A 190 19.00 7.25 -22.76
C ALA A 190 19.31 7.79 -24.16
N SER A 191 18.27 8.20 -24.90
CA SER A 191 18.43 8.82 -26.22
C SER A 191 19.17 10.15 -26.08
N LYS A 192 20.20 10.38 -26.91
CA LYS A 192 20.92 11.64 -27.02
C LYS A 192 19.98 12.75 -27.52
N ALA A 193 19.34 13.49 -26.61
CA ALA A 193 18.78 14.80 -26.91
C ALA A 193 19.89 15.87 -26.83
N ASP A 194 19.56 17.08 -27.30
CA ASP A 194 20.40 18.25 -27.50
C ASP A 194 21.62 18.33 -26.54
N PRO A 195 22.87 18.46 -27.04
CA PRO A 195 24.08 18.53 -26.20
C PRO A 195 24.10 19.67 -25.17
N GLU A 196 23.18 20.63 -25.24
CA GLU A 196 23.02 21.70 -24.25
C GLU A 196 22.16 21.29 -23.03
N ASP A 197 21.42 20.19 -23.10
CA ASP A 197 20.56 19.74 -22.02
C ASP A 197 21.31 18.87 -21.00
N GLN A 198 21.84 19.53 -19.96
CA GLN A 198 22.54 18.88 -18.84
C GLN A 198 21.62 18.05 -17.93
N SER A 199 20.32 17.94 -18.21
CA SER A 199 19.37 17.16 -17.39
C SER A 199 19.27 15.68 -17.78
N GLN A 200 20.17 15.20 -18.63
CA GLN A 200 20.06 13.88 -19.25
C GLN A 200 20.50 12.73 -18.33
N CYS A 201 19.58 11.78 -18.10
CA CYS A 201 19.91 10.49 -17.47
C CYS A 201 20.88 9.70 -18.34
N SER A 202 21.69 8.83 -17.72
CA SER A 202 22.46 7.81 -18.44
C SER A 202 21.55 6.75 -19.05
N PHE A 203 20.54 6.30 -18.29
CA PHE A 203 19.71 5.17 -18.64
C PHE A 203 18.23 5.56 -18.79
N LYS A 204 17.54 4.86 -19.70
CA LYS A 204 16.08 4.79 -19.77
C LYS A 204 15.64 3.43 -19.23
N PHE A 205 14.71 3.44 -18.28
CA PHE A 205 14.13 2.25 -17.68
C PHE A 205 12.73 1.99 -18.25
N PHE A 206 12.44 0.74 -18.58
CA PHE A 206 11.10 0.28 -18.89
C PHE A 206 10.68 -0.72 -17.83
N ILE A 207 9.57 -0.45 -17.15
CA ILE A 207 9.08 -1.26 -16.03
C ILE A 207 7.78 -1.91 -16.44
N GLN A 208 7.71 -3.23 -16.28
CA GLN A 208 6.55 -4.04 -16.62
C GLN A 208 6.01 -4.76 -15.39
N LYS A 209 4.74 -4.52 -15.04
CA LYS A 209 4.01 -5.30 -14.04
C LYS A 209 3.63 -6.66 -14.64
N ARG A 210 3.96 -7.75 -13.94
CA ARG A 210 3.56 -9.10 -14.34
C ARG A 210 2.24 -9.46 -13.66
N GLU A 211 1.24 -9.83 -14.45
CA GLU A 211 0.02 -10.41 -13.90
C GLU A 211 0.31 -11.83 -13.38
N GLU A 212 -0.22 -12.16 -12.20
CA GLU A 212 -0.30 -13.55 -11.73
C GLU A 212 -1.36 -14.28 -12.57
N ARG A 213 -1.02 -14.66 -13.81
CA ARG A 213 -1.85 -15.62 -14.56
C ARG A 213 -1.31 -17.03 -14.36
N PHE A 214 -2.13 -17.87 -13.72
CA PHE A 214 -2.09 -19.32 -13.92
C PHE A 214 -2.61 -19.62 -15.33
N SER A 215 -1.77 -19.58 -16.37
CA SER A 215 -1.96 -20.24 -17.69
C SER A 215 -1.06 -19.59 -18.76
N ASP A 216 -0.53 -20.42 -19.65
CA ASP A 216 0.47 -20.22 -20.70
C ASP A 216 0.12 -19.20 -21.81
N ASN A 217 -0.32 -17.99 -21.46
CA ASN A 217 -0.53 -16.91 -22.43
C ASN A 217 0.42 -15.72 -22.20
N PRO A 218 0.97 -15.13 -23.28
CA PRO A 218 1.91 -14.03 -23.18
C PRO A 218 1.29 -12.83 -22.46
N ALA A 219 2.04 -12.30 -21.49
CA ALA A 219 1.65 -11.18 -20.64
C ALA A 219 1.17 -9.99 -21.48
N THR A 220 0.06 -9.37 -21.07
CA THR A 220 -0.48 -8.17 -21.71
C THR A 220 0.36 -6.96 -21.28
N PHE A 221 0.74 -6.10 -22.22
CA PHE A 221 1.73 -5.03 -22.03
C PHE A 221 1.05 -3.72 -21.65
N ASN A 222 1.33 -3.20 -20.46
CA ASN A 222 1.17 -1.78 -20.14
C ASN A 222 2.56 -1.23 -19.83
N ILE A 223 3.13 -0.49 -20.79
CA ILE A 223 4.43 0.15 -20.66
C ILE A 223 4.22 1.49 -19.99
N SER A 224 4.76 1.65 -18.79
CA SER A 224 4.91 2.96 -18.14
C SER A 224 6.24 3.56 -18.59
N ASP A 225 6.16 4.57 -19.46
CA ASP A 225 7.31 5.17 -20.16
C ASP A 225 7.86 6.40 -19.42
N GLU A 226 8.09 6.29 -18.11
CA GLU A 226 8.56 7.40 -17.28
C GLU A 226 9.86 7.05 -16.53
N ALA A 227 10.99 7.33 -17.19
CA ALA A 227 12.26 7.55 -16.47
C ALA A 227 12.34 9.04 -16.13
N VAL A 228 12.35 9.38 -14.84
CA VAL A 228 12.45 10.78 -14.37
C VAL A 228 13.87 11.00 -13.84
N CYS A 229 14.59 11.92 -14.46
CA CYS A 229 15.91 12.36 -13.99
C CYS A 229 15.70 13.42 -12.91
N MET A 230 15.95 13.09 -11.64
CA MET A 230 15.94 14.10 -10.59
C MET A 230 17.36 14.63 -10.36
N LYS A 231 17.57 15.91 -10.70
CA LYS A 231 18.79 16.61 -10.32
C LYS A 231 18.78 16.79 -8.80
N SER A 232 19.70 16.12 -8.10
CA SER A 232 19.95 16.41 -6.69
C SER A 232 20.40 17.87 -6.60
N THR A 233 19.55 18.75 -6.09
CA THR A 233 19.96 20.12 -5.77
C THR A 233 20.89 20.02 -4.57
N PRO A 234 22.16 20.46 -4.65
CA PRO A 234 23.03 20.45 -3.49
C PRO A 234 22.39 21.31 -2.40
N LEU A 235 22.31 20.78 -1.17
CA LEU A 235 21.94 21.58 -0.01
C LEU A 235 22.86 22.82 0.04
N PRO A 236 22.33 24.02 0.30
CA PRO A 236 23.15 25.22 0.40
C PRO A 236 24.23 24.96 1.46
N SER A 237 25.48 24.99 1.03
CA SER A 237 26.64 24.93 1.91
C SER A 237 26.62 26.19 2.77
N THR A 238 26.06 26.12 3.97
CA THR A 238 26.27 27.15 4.98
C THR A 238 27.70 26.98 5.49
N THR A 239 28.65 27.56 4.76
CA THR A 239 30.00 27.79 5.26
C THR A 239 29.88 28.91 6.29
N PRO A 240 30.14 28.68 7.60
CA PRO A 240 30.15 29.77 8.56
C PRO A 240 31.32 30.69 8.23
N SER A 241 31.03 31.94 7.83
CA SER A 241 32.04 32.98 7.74
C SER A 241 32.46 33.35 9.16
N TYR A 242 33.60 32.82 9.59
CA TYR A 242 34.30 33.36 10.76
C TYR A 242 34.94 34.69 10.36
N ASP A 243 34.19 35.79 10.54
CA ASP A 243 34.79 37.11 10.59
C ASP A 243 35.57 37.23 11.91
N ALA A 244 36.89 37.13 11.78
CA ALA A 244 37.84 37.42 12.83
C ALA A 244 37.84 38.94 13.09
N ALA A 245 37.18 39.35 14.18
CA ALA A 245 37.37 40.68 14.74
C ALA A 245 38.77 40.77 15.37
N LEU A 246 39.72 41.28 14.58
CA LEU A 246 41.02 41.76 15.06
C LEU A 246 40.81 43.05 15.87
N GLY A 247 40.80 42.92 17.19
CA GLY A 247 40.90 44.04 18.13
C GLY A 247 42.35 44.38 18.44
N THR A 248 42.84 45.47 17.86
CA THR A 248 44.06 46.24 18.19
C THR A 248 43.82 47.62 17.55
N THR A 249 43.96 48.81 18.14
CA THR A 249 44.64 49.29 19.36
C THR A 249 44.27 50.77 19.56
N LEU A 250 44.32 51.24 20.82
CA LEU A 250 44.78 52.56 21.31
C LEU A 250 44.15 53.87 20.78
N SER A 251 43.44 54.58 21.65
CA SER A 251 43.87 55.88 22.23
C SER A 251 43.15 56.14 23.55
#